data_AF-A0A7K2IZH0-F1
#
_entry.id   AF-A0A7K2IZH0-F1
#
_cell.length_a   1.000
_cell.length_b   1.000
_cell.length_c   1.000
_cell.angle_alpha   90.00
_cell.angle_beta   90.00
_cell.angle_gamma   90.00
#
_symmetry.space_group_name_H-M   'P 1'
#
loop_
_entity.id
_entity.type
_entity.pdbx_description
1 polymer ?
#
loop_
_entity_poly.entity_id
_entity_poly.type
_entity_poly.pdbx_seq_one_letter_code
_entity_poly.pdbx_strand_id
1 'polypeptide(L)'
;MDSTDPGPQGPLPQPTVEHLASVLTRHREELAGAGGVTIGPGEVVHALATHLWAGVAVAATACHATVDPLRLRATSGKVNCRRCLGGSRRSGAPIPGQTHLDL
;
A
#
# COMPACT_ATOMS: atom_id res chain seq x y z
N MET A 1 50.25 -1.60 -16.47
CA MET A 1 49.00 -2.39 -16.49
C MET A 1 48.65 -2.62 -15.04
N ASP A 2 47.78 -1.78 -14.51
CA ASP A 2 47.38 -1.78 -13.10
C ASP A 2 46.16 -2.68 -12.96
N SER A 3 46.33 -3.86 -12.37
CA SER A 3 45.26 -4.81 -12.10
C SER A 3 44.79 -4.58 -10.67
N THR A 4 43.82 -3.70 -10.50
CA THR A 4 43.08 -3.56 -9.24
C THR A 4 42.20 -4.79 -9.05
N ASP A 5 42.57 -5.64 -8.10
CA ASP A 5 41.78 -6.77 -7.62
C ASP A 5 40.62 -6.25 -6.75
N PRO A 6 39.33 -6.51 -7.10
CA PRO A 6 38.23 -6.14 -6.23
C PRO A 6 38.21 -7.15 -5.06
N GLY A 7 38.70 -6.71 -3.90
CA GLY A 7 38.70 -7.50 -2.68
C GLY A 7 37.33 -8.12 -2.34
N PRO A 8 37.31 -9.15 -1.47
CA PRO A 8 36.16 -10.01 -1.27
C PRO A 8 34.94 -9.21 -0.82
N GLN A 9 33.94 -9.13 -1.69
CA GLN A 9 32.63 -8.58 -1.37
C GLN A 9 31.95 -9.58 -0.43
N GLY A 10 32.01 -9.32 0.87
CA GLY A 10 31.29 -10.12 1.86
C GLY A 10 29.78 -10.15 1.56
N PRO A 11 29.02 -11.14 2.06
CA PRO A 11 27.59 -11.22 1.81
C PRO A 11 26.91 -9.93 2.26
N LEU A 12 26.17 -9.29 1.35
CA LEU A 12 25.35 -8.14 1.72
C LEU A 12 24.35 -8.57 2.81
N PRO A 13 24.11 -7.75 3.84
CA PRO A 13 23.15 -8.06 4.87
C PRO A 13 21.78 -8.29 4.22
N GLN A 14 21.21 -9.48 4.42
CA GLN A 14 19.90 -9.81 3.88
C GLN A 14 18.83 -9.08 4.68
N PRO A 15 17.85 -8.42 4.03
CA PRO A 15 16.77 -7.76 4.74
C PRO A 15 15.98 -8.81 5.55
N THR A 16 15.84 -8.57 6.85
CA THR A 16 15.04 -9.42 7.74
C THR A 16 13.56 -9.09 7.65
N VAL A 17 12.71 -9.97 8.15
CA VAL A 17 11.25 -9.76 8.22
C VAL A 17 10.93 -8.54 9.10
N GLU A 18 11.65 -8.34 10.19
CA GLU A 18 11.51 -7.21 11.10
C GLU A 18 11.89 -5.89 10.41
N HIS A 19 12.93 -5.93 9.57
CA HIS A 19 13.31 -4.77 8.78
C HIS A 19 12.20 -4.40 7.79
N LEU A 20 11.65 -5.38 7.06
CA LEU A 20 10.52 -5.14 6.15
C LEU A 20 9.29 -4.59 6.89
N ALA A 21 8.93 -5.17 8.04
CA ALA A 21 7.81 -4.70 8.86
C ALA A 21 7.99 -3.25 9.31
N SER A 22 9.22 -2.88 9.67
CA SER A 22 9.60 -1.52 10.07
C SER A 22 9.48 -0.53 8.90
N VAL A 23 9.97 -0.92 7.71
CA VAL A 23 9.85 -0.12 6.47
C VAL A 23 8.38 0.11 6.12
N LEU A 24 7.55 -0.94 6.18
CA LEU A 24 6.13 -0.86 5.88
C LEU A 24 5.36 0.03 6.87
N THR A 25 5.68 -0.09 8.16
CA THR A 25 5.07 0.71 9.22
C THR A 25 5.38 2.19 9.03
N ARG A 26 6.67 2.50 8.84
CA ARG A 26 7.11 3.88 8.56
C ARG A 26 6.46 4.44 7.31
N HIS A 27 6.44 3.67 6.23
CA HIS A 27 5.85 4.13 4.97
C HIS A 27 4.35 4.44 5.14
N ARG A 28 3.61 3.65 5.91
CA ARG A 28 2.20 3.94 6.23
C ARG A 28 2.05 5.23 7.01
N GLU A 29 2.91 5.48 8.00
CA GLU A 29 2.89 6.72 8.79
C GLU A 29 3.16 7.95 7.94
N GLU A 30 4.12 7.87 7.01
CA GLU A 30 4.43 8.94 6.05
C GLU A 30 3.22 9.31 5.17
N LEU A 31 2.32 8.36 4.90
CA LEU A 31 1.12 8.58 4.09
C LEU A 31 -0.10 9.04 4.90
N ALA A 32 -0.10 8.94 6.23
CA ALA A 32 -1.29 9.09 7.09
C ALA A 32 -1.98 10.47 7.00
N GLY A 33 -1.26 11.51 6.57
CA GLY A 33 -1.79 12.86 6.38
C GLY A 33 -2.11 13.24 4.92
N ALA A 34 -1.97 12.32 3.97
CA ALA A 34 -2.15 12.63 2.55
C ALA A 34 -3.63 12.80 2.18
N GLY A 35 -3.94 13.71 1.25
CA GLY A 35 -5.28 13.88 0.68
C GLY A 35 -5.72 12.69 -0.20
N GLY A 36 -4.74 11.91 -0.66
CA GLY A 36 -4.90 10.65 -1.34
C GLY A 36 -3.54 10.05 -1.69
N VAL A 37 -3.53 8.96 -2.44
CA VAL A 37 -2.30 8.32 -2.92
C VAL A 37 -2.36 8.02 -4.41
N THR A 38 -1.22 8.12 -5.09
CA THR A 38 -1.05 7.59 -6.44
C THR A 38 -0.28 6.26 -6.39
N ILE A 39 -0.36 5.48 -7.47
CA ILE A 39 0.41 4.24 -7.62
C ILE A 39 1.54 4.53 -8.60
N GLY A 40 2.79 4.50 -8.12
CA GLY A 40 3.95 4.89 -8.93
C GLY A 40 3.85 6.34 -9.42
N PRO A 41 4.32 6.66 -10.64
CA PRO A 41 4.23 8.01 -11.22
C PRO A 41 2.86 8.33 -11.87
N GLY A 42 1.78 7.60 -11.51
CA GLY A 42 0.47 7.79 -12.12
C GLY A 42 -0.28 9.05 -11.64
N GLU A 43 -1.28 9.48 -12.42
CA GLU A 43 -2.12 10.66 -12.13
C GLU A 43 -3.44 10.32 -11.42
N VAL A 44 -3.80 9.04 -11.36
CA VAL A 44 -5.01 8.58 -10.69
C VAL A 44 -4.79 8.59 -9.18
N VAL A 45 -5.60 9.37 -8.48
CA VAL A 45 -5.58 9.50 -7.02
C VAL A 45 -6.61 8.56 -6.41
N HIS A 46 -6.11 7.68 -5.56
CA HIS A 46 -6.88 6.71 -4.80
C HIS A 46 -7.07 7.18 -3.36
N ALA A 47 -8.18 6.75 -2.75
CA ALA A 47 -8.36 6.89 -1.31
C ALA A 47 -7.37 5.97 -0.58
N LEU A 48 -6.67 6.53 0.41
CA LEU A 48 -5.79 5.79 1.30
C LEU A 48 -6.62 4.96 2.29
N ALA A 49 -6.19 3.72 2.51
CA ALA A 49 -6.73 2.81 3.50
C ALA A 49 -5.58 2.08 4.22
N THR A 50 -5.91 1.35 5.28
CA THR A 50 -4.98 0.44 5.96
C THR A 50 -5.46 -0.99 5.75
N HIS A 51 -4.52 -1.90 5.46
CA HIS A 51 -4.79 -3.32 5.32
C HIS A 51 -3.79 -4.12 6.17
N LEU A 52 -4.19 -5.31 6.63
CA LEU A 52 -3.29 -6.21 7.35
C LEU A 52 -2.65 -7.19 6.36
N TRP A 53 -1.32 -7.20 6.28
CA TRP A 53 -0.56 -8.13 5.44
C TRP A 53 0.47 -8.86 6.29
N ALA A 54 0.34 -10.19 6.37
CA ALA A 54 1.21 -11.05 7.19
C ALA A 54 1.37 -10.54 8.65
N GLY A 55 0.30 -10.00 9.25
CA GLY A 55 0.31 -9.45 10.61
C GLY A 55 0.82 -8.00 10.72
N VAL A 56 1.23 -7.37 9.63
CA VAL A 56 1.70 -5.98 9.59
C VAL A 56 0.62 -5.06 9.00
N ALA A 57 0.30 -3.95 9.66
CA ALA A 57 -0.60 -2.94 9.12
C ALA A 57 0.12 -2.11 8.05
N VAL A 58 -0.29 -2.22 6.79
CA VAL A 58 0.32 -1.58 5.63
C VAL A 58 -0.61 -0.54 5.00
N ALA A 59 -0.04 0.44 4.31
CA ALA A 59 -0.80 1.35 3.47
C ALA A 59 -1.40 0.60 2.26
N ALA A 60 -2.65 0.89 1.94
CA ALA A 60 -3.35 0.29 0.82
C ALA A 60 -4.23 1.32 0.11
N THR A 61 -4.66 1.00 -1.11
CA THR A 61 -5.75 1.74 -1.75
C THR A 61 -7.07 1.14 -1.30
N ALA A 62 -8.07 1.99 -1.02
CA ALA A 62 -9.41 1.51 -0.62
C ALA A 62 -10.10 0.63 -1.67
N CYS A 63 -9.66 0.70 -2.94
CA CYS A 63 -10.17 -0.13 -4.02
C CYS A 63 -9.29 -1.34 -4.37
N HIS A 64 -8.23 -1.61 -3.60
CA HIS A 64 -7.28 -2.71 -3.83
C HIS A 64 -6.68 -2.71 -5.25
N ALA A 65 -6.40 -1.54 -5.82
CA ALA A 65 -5.84 -1.41 -7.18
C ALA A 65 -4.34 -1.77 -7.25
N THR A 66 -3.65 -1.79 -6.11
CA THR A 66 -2.30 -2.34 -5.97
C THR A 66 -2.25 -3.21 -4.72
N VAL A 67 -1.46 -4.27 -4.79
CA VAL A 67 -1.14 -5.17 -3.67
C VAL A 67 0.21 -4.84 -3.05
N ASP A 68 1.07 -4.10 -3.77
CA ASP A 68 2.37 -3.64 -3.27
C ASP A 68 2.20 -2.28 -2.57
N PRO A 69 2.36 -2.21 -1.23
CA PRO A 69 2.22 -0.98 -0.46
C PRO A 69 3.33 0.04 -0.75
N LEU A 70 4.54 -0.40 -1.15
CA LEU A 70 5.70 0.48 -1.37
C LEU A 70 5.61 1.27 -2.69
N ARG A 71 4.60 0.96 -3.52
CA ARG A 71 4.30 1.72 -4.74
C ARG A 71 3.45 2.95 -4.48
N LEU A 72 2.91 3.11 -3.28
CA LEU A 72 2.04 4.24 -2.96
C LEU A 72 2.87 5.51 -2.73
N ARG A 73 2.38 6.62 -3.27
CA ARG A 73 2.99 7.94 -3.08
C ARG A 73 1.94 8.92 -2.59
N ALA A 74 2.28 9.70 -1.57
CA ALA A 74 1.41 10.75 -1.06
C ALA A 74 1.12 11.79 -2.15
N THR A 75 -0.11 12.29 -2.16
CA THR A 75 -0.49 13.44 -2.97
C THR A 75 -1.47 14.32 -2.20
N SER A 76 -1.45 15.62 -2.49
CA SER A 76 -2.44 16.58 -2.02
C SER A 76 -3.68 16.63 -2.93
N GLY A 77 -3.65 15.92 -4.07
CA GLY A 77 -4.77 15.83 -5.00
C GLY A 77 -6.00 15.15 -4.39
N LYS A 78 -7.19 15.52 -4.86
CA LYS A 78 -8.45 14.87 -4.47
C LYS A 78 -8.59 13.51 -5.14
N VAL A 79 -9.19 12.55 -4.44
CA VAL A 79 -9.50 11.21 -4.96
C VAL A 79 -10.31 11.33 -6.26
N ASN A 80 -9.76 10.81 -7.36
CA ASN A 80 -10.39 10.79 -8.69
C ASN A 80 -10.62 9.36 -9.21
N CYS A 81 -10.13 8.33 -8.50
CA CYS A 81 -10.38 6.93 -8.84
C CYS A 81 -11.87 6.61 -8.73
N ARG A 82 -12.48 6.23 -9.87
CA ARG A 82 -13.91 5.86 -9.94
C ARG A 82 -14.31 4.75 -8.97
N ARG A 83 -13.44 3.76 -8.73
CA ARG A 83 -13.72 2.67 -7.78
C ARG A 83 -13.74 3.16 -6.33
N CYS A 84 -12.80 4.03 -5.94
CA CYS A 84 -12.78 4.64 -4.61
C CYS A 84 -14.03 5.52 -4.39
N LEU A 85 -14.41 6.31 -5.40
CA LEU A 85 -15.61 7.15 -5.35
C LEU A 85 -16.92 6.33 -5.31
N GLY A 86 -16.95 5.19 -6.02
CA GLY A 86 -18.10 4.27 -6.03
C GLY A 86 -18.18 3.38 -4.78
N GLY A 87 -17.04 3.03 -4.17
CA GLY A 87 -16.97 2.22 -2.95
C GLY A 87 -17.57 2.90 -1.73
N SER A 88 -17.45 4.22 -1.62
CA SER A 88 -18.13 5.02 -0.58
C SER A 88 -19.66 4.88 -0.60
N ARG A 89 -20.26 4.42 -1.71
CA ARG A 89 -21.70 4.21 -1.84
C ARG A 89 -22.16 2.80 -1.47
N ARG A 90 -21.23 1.86 -1.18
CA ARG A 90 -21.52 0.43 -0.98
C ARG A 90 -21.42 -0.07 0.46
N SER A 91 -21.03 0.78 1.42
CA SER A 91 -21.16 0.41 2.84
C SER A 91 -22.62 0.47 3.26
N GLY A 92 -23.33 -0.67 3.14
CA GLY A 92 -24.53 -0.92 3.94
C GLY A 92 -25.86 -1.13 3.22
N ALA A 93 -25.91 -1.22 1.89
CA ALA A 93 -27.14 -1.68 1.22
C ALA A 93 -27.14 -3.21 1.15
N PRO A 94 -27.98 -3.93 1.94
CA PRO A 94 -28.16 -5.36 1.74
C PRO A 94 -28.61 -5.61 0.30
N ILE A 95 -27.98 -6.58 -0.36
CA ILE A 95 -28.42 -7.03 -1.69
C ILE A 95 -29.75 -7.76 -1.48
N PRO A 96 -30.86 -7.35 -2.14
CA PRO A 96 -32.12 -8.06 -2.03
C PRO A 96 -31.93 -9.54 -2.40
N GLY A 97 -32.27 -10.44 -1.47
CA GLY A 97 -32.14 -11.89 -1.66
C GLY A 97 -30.86 -12.53 -1.08
N GLN A 98 -29.97 -11.77 -0.45
CA GLN A 98 -28.82 -12.35 0.25
C GLN A 98 -29.25 -12.90 1.62
N THR A 99 -29.33 -14.22 1.76
CA THR A 99 -29.53 -14.89 3.05
C THR A 99 -28.29 -14.74 3.92
N HIS A 100 -28.47 -14.16 5.11
CA HIS A 100 -27.46 -14.13 6.15
C HIS A 100 -27.28 -15.55 6.69
N LEU A 101 -26.04 -16.03 6.78
CA LEU A 101 -25.75 -17.28 7.49
C LEU A 101 -25.60 -16.90 8.97
N ASP A 102 -26.58 -17.27 9.78
CA ASP A 102 -26.47 -17.16 11.22
C ASP A 102 -25.58 -18.32 11.71
N LEU A 103 -24.46 -17.96 12.35
CA LEU A 103 -23.53 -18.86 13.04
C LEU A 103 -23.81 -18.83 14.54
#